data_AF-A0A7W8X0Q4-F1
#
_entry.id   AF-A0A7W8X0Q4-F1
#
_cell.length_a   1.000
_cell.length_b   1.000
_cell.length_c   1.000
_cell.angle_alpha   90.00
_cell.angle_beta   90.00
_cell.angle_gamma   90.00
#
_symmetry.space_group_name_H-M   'P 1'
#
loop_
_entity.id
_entity.type
_entity.pdbx_description
1 polymer ?
#
loop_
_entity_poly.entity_id
_entity_poly.type
_entity_poly.pdbx_seq_one_letter_code
_entity_poly.pdbx_strand_id
1 'polypeptide(L)'
;MTVFPIEVTQGFRLVQEEIRREAYARLSQLVAAGITREQLIDIAPEIFGPLGDLMITASVKWYDELRELQEVSGSFVAEPLESVSRSRWHSLAGYGTSSVALDEAVDADAFGRIAGGLTWVLTEASFDTIIGNAEIDTTPVGYQRVPSAGCCAFCAMLASRGAAYGSYESAKTVVGRGTEIPKVRRRGGQAKGIRPRGSRRLGDSFHDYCRCTVVAVHEGNSFKLEQDADRYYEQYSESAKKVSEGQEWIPGERDADGNRTTKGRWVDADGKTRSDKEKKQQILASMRSELGMR
;
A
#
# COMPACT_ATOMS: atom_id res chain seq x y z
N MET A 1 -16.63 -9.11 -20.22
CA MET A 1 -15.48 -8.68 -19.41
C MET A 1 -15.24 -7.21 -19.74
N THR A 2 -15.59 -6.30 -18.83
CA THR A 2 -15.52 -4.86 -19.12
C THR A 2 -14.21 -4.30 -18.58
N VAL A 3 -13.56 -3.47 -19.39
CA VAL A 3 -12.22 -2.93 -19.12
C VAL A 3 -12.34 -1.42 -18.98
N PHE A 4 -12.16 -0.90 -17.76
CA PHE A 4 -12.38 0.51 -17.43
C PHE A 4 -11.10 1.34 -17.51
N PRO A 5 -11.17 2.61 -17.97
CA PRO A 5 -10.02 3.50 -17.94
C PRO A 5 -9.54 3.74 -16.50
N ILE A 6 -8.22 3.86 -16.30
CA ILE A 6 -7.63 4.20 -14.99
C ILE A 6 -8.02 5.62 -14.56
N GLU A 7 -8.30 6.50 -15.54
CA GLU A 7 -8.73 7.89 -15.37
C GLU A 7 -9.95 8.01 -14.48
N VAL A 8 -10.82 6.98 -14.47
CA VAL A 8 -12.03 6.99 -13.64
C VAL A 8 -11.71 7.02 -12.14
N THR A 9 -10.50 6.59 -11.75
CA THR A 9 -10.03 6.68 -10.36
C THR A 9 -9.42 8.05 -10.02
N GLN A 10 -9.16 8.92 -11.00
CA GLN A 10 -8.47 10.19 -10.79
C GLN A 10 -9.35 11.25 -10.11
N GLY A 11 -10.65 11.29 -10.42
CA GLY A 11 -11.57 12.24 -9.81
C GLY A 11 -11.62 12.12 -8.29
N PHE A 12 -11.70 10.89 -7.79
CA PHE A 12 -11.66 10.61 -6.35
C PHE A 12 -10.32 10.98 -5.72
N ARG A 13 -9.21 10.71 -6.40
CA ARG A 13 -7.88 11.13 -5.91
C ARG A 13 -7.81 12.64 -5.70
N LEU A 14 -8.36 13.44 -6.63
CA LEU A 14 -8.40 14.91 -6.47
C LEU A 14 -9.19 15.33 -5.24
N VAL A 15 -10.34 14.69 -4.98
CA VAL A 15 -11.12 14.94 -3.75
C VAL A 15 -10.31 14.58 -2.50
N GLN A 16 -9.63 13.44 -2.49
CA GLN A 16 -8.77 13.05 -1.37
C GLN A 16 -7.63 14.04 -1.14
N GLU A 17 -6.99 14.54 -2.21
CA GLU A 17 -5.94 15.57 -2.11
C GLU A 17 -6.48 16.89 -1.56
N GLU A 18 -7.67 17.31 -1.99
CA GLU A 18 -8.32 18.54 -1.51
C GLU A 18 -8.55 18.49 0.01
N ILE A 19 -9.11 17.38 0.50
CA ILE A 19 -9.38 17.18 1.93
C ILE A 19 -8.07 17.19 2.73
N ARG A 20 -7.01 16.55 2.23
CA ARG A 20 -5.69 16.60 2.87
C ARG A 20 -5.08 17.99 2.86
N ARG A 21 -5.23 18.74 1.76
CA ARG A 21 -4.75 20.12 1.66
C ARG A 21 -5.45 21.01 2.69
N GLU A 22 -6.76 20.83 2.86
CA GLU A 22 -7.53 21.54 3.88
C GLU A 22 -7.06 21.18 5.30
N ALA A 23 -6.80 19.90 5.59
CA ALA A 23 -6.26 19.48 6.88
C ALA A 23 -4.90 20.14 7.18
N TYR A 24 -4.02 20.19 6.17
CA TYR A 24 -2.73 20.87 6.26
C TYR A 24 -2.89 22.39 6.46
N ALA A 25 -3.80 23.02 5.73
CA ALA A 25 -4.07 24.45 5.85
C ALA A 25 -4.57 24.82 7.25
N ARG A 26 -5.49 24.04 7.83
CA ARG A 26 -5.96 24.23 9.20
C ARG A 26 -4.82 24.09 10.21
N LEU A 27 -4.02 23.02 10.10
CA LEU A 27 -2.86 22.84 10.98
C LEU A 27 -1.88 24.02 10.87
N SER A 28 -1.58 24.46 9.65
CA SER A 28 -0.69 25.60 9.40
C SER A 28 -1.20 26.89 10.03
N GLN A 29 -2.52 27.16 9.96
CA GLN A 29 -3.15 28.31 10.61
C GLN A 29 -3.04 28.24 12.13
N LEU A 30 -3.29 27.07 12.74
CA LEU A 30 -3.18 26.88 14.18
C LEU A 30 -1.74 27.09 14.68
N VAL A 31 -0.74 26.53 13.97
CA VAL A 31 0.68 26.74 14.31
C VAL A 31 1.09 28.20 14.13
N ALA A 32 0.64 28.86 13.06
CA ALA A 32 0.90 30.30 12.86
C ALA A 32 0.26 31.18 13.95
N ALA A 33 -0.86 30.75 14.54
CA ALA A 33 -1.49 31.40 15.68
C ALA A 33 -0.80 31.10 17.02
N GLY A 34 0.27 30.29 17.03
CA GLY A 34 1.00 29.94 18.25
C GLY A 34 0.26 28.95 19.15
N ILE A 35 -0.54 28.05 18.57
CA ILE A 35 -1.25 27.03 19.35
C ILE A 35 -0.29 26.22 20.23
N THR A 36 -0.65 26.04 21.50
CA THR A 36 0.13 25.20 22.41
C THR A 36 -0.17 23.72 22.20
N ARG A 37 0.70 22.85 22.70
CA ARG A 37 0.47 21.39 22.70
C ARG A 37 -0.85 21.01 23.37
N GLU A 38 -1.12 21.55 24.56
CA GLU A 38 -2.35 21.28 25.31
C GLU A 38 -3.59 21.67 24.49
N GLN A 39 -3.61 22.90 23.97
CA GLN A 39 -4.70 23.39 23.13
C GLN A 39 -4.92 22.51 21.89
N LEU A 40 -3.84 22.09 21.21
CA LEU A 40 -3.95 21.24 20.04
C LEU A 40 -4.53 19.86 20.38
N ILE A 41 -4.12 19.25 21.50
CA ILE A 41 -4.67 17.96 21.94
C ILE A 41 -6.17 18.07 22.17
N ASP A 42 -6.62 19.17 22.78
CA ASP A 42 -8.02 19.38 23.12
C ASP A 42 -8.89 19.60 21.88
N ILE A 43 -8.44 20.43 20.92
CA ILE A 43 -9.27 20.82 19.77
C ILE A 43 -9.10 19.93 18.54
N ALA A 44 -8.11 19.04 18.51
CA ALA A 44 -7.84 18.20 17.34
C ALA A 44 -9.06 17.40 16.86
N PRO A 45 -9.88 16.76 17.71
CA PRO A 45 -11.08 16.07 17.27
C PRO A 45 -12.08 16.98 16.56
N GLU A 46 -12.29 18.20 17.06
CA GLU A 46 -13.25 19.17 16.52
C GLU A 46 -12.77 19.78 15.20
N ILE A 47 -11.45 19.97 15.05
CA ILE A 47 -10.85 20.57 13.84
C ILE A 47 -10.72 19.56 12.71
N PHE A 48 -10.26 18.34 13.02
CA PHE A 48 -9.92 17.32 12.02
C PHE A 48 -11.00 16.24 11.85
N GLY A 49 -11.83 15.99 12.86
CA GLY A 49 -12.93 15.04 12.80
C GLY A 49 -13.86 15.26 11.59
N PRO A 50 -14.34 16.49 11.34
CA PRO A 50 -15.18 16.77 10.17
C PRO A 50 -14.50 16.47 8.82
N LEU A 51 -13.16 16.56 8.74
CA LEU A 51 -12.41 16.19 7.54
C LEU A 51 -12.32 14.66 7.38
N GLY A 52 -12.26 13.92 8.50
CA GLY A 52 -12.41 12.47 8.51
C GLY A 52 -13.79 12.05 8.01
N ASP A 53 -14.86 12.68 8.49
CA ASP A 53 -16.23 12.38 8.06
C ASP A 53 -16.46 12.74 6.59
N LEU A 54 -15.88 13.84 6.12
CA LEU A 54 -15.90 14.23 4.71
C LEU A 54 -15.15 13.20 3.84
N MET A 55 -14.02 12.67 4.32
CA MET A 55 -13.28 11.62 3.62
C MET A 55 -14.07 10.31 3.54
N ILE A 56 -14.74 9.92 4.62
CA ILE A 56 -15.64 8.75 4.66
C ILE A 56 -16.77 8.95 3.64
N THR A 57 -17.45 10.11 3.68
CA THR A 57 -18.56 10.42 2.76
C THR A 57 -18.12 10.40 1.30
N ALA A 58 -16.95 10.96 0.98
CA ALA A 58 -16.38 10.91 -0.36
C ALA A 58 -16.08 9.47 -0.80
N SER A 59 -15.57 8.63 0.12
CA SER A 59 -15.31 7.21 -0.13
C SER A 59 -16.58 6.40 -0.39
N VAL A 60 -17.67 6.67 0.35
CA VAL A 60 -18.99 6.04 0.12
C VAL A 60 -19.47 6.33 -1.29
N LYS A 61 -19.54 7.62 -1.65
CA LYS A 61 -19.98 8.05 -2.97
C LYS A 61 -19.11 7.45 -4.08
N TRP A 62 -17.80 7.45 -3.88
CA TRP A 62 -16.89 6.83 -4.85
C TRP A 62 -17.14 5.33 -5.01
N TYR A 63 -17.46 4.60 -3.94
CA TYR A 63 -17.74 3.17 -4.05
C TYR A 63 -19.04 2.92 -4.83
N ASP A 64 -20.09 3.70 -4.59
CA ASP A 64 -21.33 3.65 -5.38
C ASP A 64 -21.08 3.93 -6.86
N GLU A 65 -20.35 5.02 -7.18
CA GLU A 65 -19.98 5.38 -8.55
C GLU A 65 -19.11 4.30 -9.21
N LEU A 66 -18.18 3.71 -8.45
CA LEU A 66 -17.34 2.62 -8.89
C LEU A 66 -18.17 1.37 -9.23
N ARG A 67 -19.20 1.09 -8.44
CA ARG A 67 -20.10 -0.05 -8.64
C ARG A 67 -21.00 0.16 -9.85
N GLU A 68 -21.56 1.37 -10.00
CA GLU A 68 -22.36 1.76 -11.17
C GLU A 68 -21.52 1.68 -12.46
N LEU A 69 -20.31 2.26 -12.44
CA LEU A 69 -19.37 2.19 -13.55
C LEU A 69 -19.10 0.74 -13.94
N GLN A 70 -18.92 -0.13 -12.95
CA GLN A 70 -18.66 -1.55 -13.15
C GLN A 70 -19.88 -2.36 -13.61
N GLU A 71 -21.02 -1.70 -13.85
CA GLU A 71 -22.27 -2.32 -14.32
C GLU A 71 -22.69 -3.50 -13.43
N VAL A 72 -22.41 -3.39 -12.13
CA VAL A 72 -22.60 -4.49 -11.19
C VAL A 72 -24.08 -4.76 -10.99
N SER A 73 -24.50 -5.98 -11.29
CA SER A 73 -25.87 -6.42 -11.08
C SER A 73 -26.24 -6.46 -9.59
N GLY A 74 -27.50 -6.16 -9.26
CA GLY A 74 -28.02 -6.20 -7.90
C GLY A 74 -28.07 -4.82 -7.23
N SER A 75 -28.89 -4.71 -6.19
CA SER A 75 -29.01 -3.50 -5.39
C SER A 75 -28.03 -3.54 -4.22
N PHE A 76 -27.09 -2.60 -4.19
CA PHE A 76 -26.24 -2.30 -3.06
C PHE A 76 -26.18 -0.78 -2.92
N VAL A 77 -26.14 -0.30 -1.69
CA VAL A 77 -25.96 1.12 -1.37
C VAL A 77 -24.80 1.19 -0.41
N ALA A 78 -23.75 1.92 -0.78
CA ALA A 78 -22.60 2.09 0.10
C ALA A 78 -23.01 2.82 1.38
N GLU A 79 -22.47 2.37 2.50
CA GLU A 79 -22.72 2.95 3.82
C GLU A 79 -21.44 3.59 4.38
N PRO A 80 -21.55 4.71 5.10
CA PRO A 80 -20.41 5.24 5.83
C PRO A 80 -19.99 4.24 6.91
N LEU A 81 -18.69 3.98 7.01
CA LEU A 81 -18.16 3.28 8.17
C LEU A 81 -18.04 4.21 9.38
N GLU A 82 -17.70 3.62 10.54
CA GLU A 82 -17.52 4.34 11.78
C GLU A 82 -16.57 5.54 11.62
N SER A 83 -17.04 6.70 12.07
CA SER A 83 -16.25 7.93 12.11
C SER A 83 -14.93 7.72 12.85
N VAL A 84 -13.87 8.42 12.42
CA VAL A 84 -12.58 8.37 13.13
C VAL A 84 -12.78 8.80 14.58
N SER A 85 -12.49 7.90 15.52
CA SER A 85 -12.76 8.12 16.93
C SER A 85 -12.02 9.34 17.49
N ARG A 86 -12.65 10.05 18.44
CA ARG A 86 -12.04 11.19 19.14
C ARG A 86 -10.68 10.83 19.73
N SER A 87 -10.56 9.63 20.30
CA SER A 87 -9.31 9.13 20.89
C SER A 87 -8.19 8.97 19.87
N ARG A 88 -8.50 8.67 18.60
CA ARG A 88 -7.52 8.60 17.52
C ARG A 88 -6.92 9.98 17.24
N TRP A 89 -7.74 11.04 17.20
CA TRP A 89 -7.28 12.41 17.02
C TRP A 89 -6.44 12.91 18.19
N HIS A 90 -6.87 12.65 19.43
CA HIS A 90 -6.06 12.94 20.62
C HIS A 90 -4.71 12.21 20.59
N SER A 91 -4.71 10.94 20.19
CA SER A 91 -3.49 10.14 20.08
C SER A 91 -2.53 10.71 19.03
N LEU A 92 -3.06 11.16 17.89
CA LEU A 92 -2.27 11.81 16.85
C LEU A 92 -1.66 13.12 17.36
N ALA A 93 -2.45 14.00 17.98
CA ALA A 93 -1.94 15.26 18.53
C ALA A 93 -0.89 15.02 19.62
N GLY A 94 -1.14 14.09 20.54
CA GLY A 94 -0.22 13.74 21.62
C GLY A 94 1.09 13.10 21.13
N TYR A 95 1.03 12.22 20.13
CA TYR A 95 2.22 11.66 19.49
C TYR A 95 2.99 12.73 18.71
N GLY A 96 2.29 13.52 17.91
CA GLY A 96 2.88 14.55 17.05
C GLY A 96 3.61 15.64 17.84
N THR A 97 3.11 15.96 19.04
CA THR A 97 3.69 16.97 19.95
C THR A 97 4.53 16.38 21.08
N SER A 98 4.91 15.10 21.01
CA SER A 98 5.52 14.41 22.17
C SER A 98 6.84 15.02 22.66
N SER A 99 7.53 15.79 21.81
CA SER A 99 8.78 16.50 22.10
C SER A 99 8.59 17.93 22.63
N VAL A 100 7.37 18.47 22.61
CA VAL A 100 7.03 19.85 22.99
C VAL A 100 6.44 19.85 24.40
N ALA A 101 6.78 20.83 25.24
CA ALA A 101 6.12 20.96 26.55
C ALA A 101 4.62 21.32 26.38
N LEU A 102 3.79 21.09 27.40
CA LEU A 102 2.33 21.26 27.27
C LEU A 102 1.91 22.70 26.94
N ASP A 103 2.55 23.66 27.58
CA ASP A 103 2.32 25.11 27.47
C ASP A 103 3.13 25.77 26.35
N GLU A 104 3.97 25.01 25.65
CA GLU A 104 4.79 25.50 24.55
C GLU A 104 4.05 25.42 23.21
N ALA A 105 4.37 26.38 22.34
CA ALA A 105 3.88 26.42 20.97
C ALA A 105 4.41 25.23 20.15
N VAL A 106 3.57 24.70 19.26
CA VAL A 106 3.94 23.62 18.34
C VAL A 106 5.08 24.07 17.43
N ASP A 107 6.21 23.35 17.48
CA ASP A 107 7.38 23.61 16.64
C ASP A 107 7.30 22.97 15.25
N ALA A 108 8.32 23.20 14.42
CA ALA A 108 8.38 22.70 13.04
C ALA A 108 8.48 21.16 12.95
N ASP A 109 9.13 20.50 13.92
CA ASP A 109 9.24 19.04 13.93
C ASP A 109 7.89 18.41 14.29
N ALA A 110 7.23 18.94 15.33
CA ALA A 110 5.90 18.54 15.74
C ALA A 110 4.89 18.76 14.60
N PHE A 111 4.95 19.90 13.92
CA PHE A 111 4.16 20.16 12.72
C PHE A 111 4.33 19.07 11.66
N GLY A 112 5.57 18.70 11.33
CA GLY A 112 5.86 17.66 10.35
C GLY A 112 5.28 16.30 10.72
N ARG A 113 5.36 15.92 12.00
CA ARG A 113 4.78 14.67 12.52
C ARG A 113 3.26 14.67 12.45
N ILE A 114 2.61 15.77 12.87
CA ILE A 114 1.16 15.90 12.82
C ILE A 114 0.67 15.88 11.37
N ALA A 115 1.31 16.64 10.47
CA ALA A 115 0.95 16.67 9.05
C ALA A 115 1.04 15.28 8.39
N GLY A 116 2.11 14.54 8.68
CA GLY A 116 2.26 13.15 8.21
C GLY A 116 1.19 12.22 8.79
N GLY A 117 0.87 12.37 10.07
CA GLY A 117 -0.17 11.57 10.72
C GLY A 117 -1.59 11.92 10.27
N LEU A 118 -1.90 13.19 9.98
CA LEU A 118 -3.17 13.61 9.37
C LEU A 118 -3.37 12.96 8.01
N THR A 119 -2.33 12.99 7.18
CA THR A 119 -2.32 12.29 5.88
C THR A 119 -2.65 10.82 6.05
N TRP A 120 -2.05 10.17 7.05
CA TRP A 120 -2.25 8.75 7.33
C TRP A 120 -3.67 8.44 7.82
N VAL A 121 -4.16 9.13 8.84
CA VAL A 121 -5.50 8.92 9.42
C VAL A 121 -6.60 9.14 8.37
N LEU A 122 -6.50 10.19 7.55
CA LEU A 122 -7.47 10.44 6.48
C LEU A 122 -7.40 9.36 5.39
N THR A 123 -6.20 8.89 5.06
CA THR A 123 -6.02 7.81 4.08
C THR A 123 -6.60 6.49 4.58
N GLU A 124 -6.45 6.18 5.88
CA GLU A 124 -7.08 5.02 6.50
C GLU A 124 -8.60 5.11 6.49
N ALA A 125 -9.17 6.21 6.97
CA ALA A 125 -10.62 6.41 6.97
C ALA A 125 -11.23 6.20 5.57
N SER A 126 -10.53 6.66 4.54
CA SER A 126 -10.92 6.47 3.15
C SER A 126 -10.88 5.00 2.73
N PHE A 127 -9.78 4.30 3.02
CA PHE A 127 -9.60 2.90 2.62
C PHE A 127 -10.48 1.96 3.40
N ASP A 128 -10.60 2.13 4.71
CA ASP A 128 -11.46 1.31 5.55
C ASP A 128 -12.90 1.38 5.04
N THR A 129 -13.40 2.58 4.73
CA THR A 129 -14.74 2.76 4.16
C THR A 129 -14.92 2.00 2.85
N ILE A 130 -13.95 2.09 1.94
CA ILE A 130 -14.00 1.41 0.64
C ILE A 130 -13.96 -0.11 0.81
N ILE A 131 -13.06 -0.60 1.66
CA ILE A 131 -12.86 -2.04 1.89
C ILE A 131 -14.07 -2.62 2.59
N GLY A 132 -14.57 -1.97 3.65
CA GLY A 132 -15.73 -2.46 4.37
C GLY A 132 -16.96 -2.55 3.47
N ASN A 133 -17.19 -1.56 2.61
CA ASN A 133 -18.26 -1.66 1.61
C ASN A 133 -18.02 -2.81 0.62
N ALA A 134 -16.78 -3.01 0.15
CA ALA A 134 -16.43 -4.14 -0.71
C ALA A 134 -16.59 -5.51 -0.04
N GLU A 135 -16.44 -5.59 1.29
CA GLU A 135 -16.63 -6.82 2.06
C GLU A 135 -18.10 -7.09 2.38
N ILE A 136 -18.91 -6.04 2.51
CA ILE A 136 -20.37 -6.13 2.74
C ILE A 136 -21.11 -6.38 1.42
N ASP A 137 -20.65 -5.84 0.29
CA ASP A 137 -21.22 -6.13 -1.01
C ASP A 137 -21.09 -7.64 -1.30
N THR A 138 -22.23 -8.31 -1.38
CA THR A 138 -22.30 -9.76 -1.61
C THR A 138 -21.83 -10.18 -3.00
N THR A 139 -21.62 -9.22 -3.90
CA THR A 139 -21.13 -9.47 -5.24
C THR A 139 -19.64 -9.83 -5.19
N PRO A 140 -19.18 -10.91 -5.84
CA PRO A 140 -17.79 -11.29 -5.77
C PRO A 140 -16.84 -10.17 -6.23
N VAL A 141 -15.94 -9.79 -5.34
CA VAL A 141 -14.88 -8.80 -5.61
C VAL A 141 -13.51 -9.46 -5.61
N GLY A 142 -12.70 -9.11 -6.60
CA GLY A 142 -11.24 -9.19 -6.54
C GLY A 142 -10.66 -7.81 -6.30
N TYR A 143 -9.36 -7.76 -6.04
CA TYR A 143 -8.63 -6.51 -5.86
C TYR A 143 -7.58 -6.38 -6.94
N GLN A 144 -7.46 -5.18 -7.51
CA GLN A 144 -6.46 -4.85 -8.52
C GLN A 144 -5.60 -3.69 -8.02
N ARG A 145 -4.30 -3.72 -8.35
CA ARG A 145 -3.43 -2.56 -8.13
C ARG A 145 -3.54 -1.59 -9.30
N VAL A 146 -3.51 -0.32 -8.96
CA VAL A 146 -3.54 0.82 -9.88
C VAL A 146 -2.30 1.66 -9.59
N PRO A 147 -1.29 1.67 -10.48
CA PRO A 147 -0.05 2.38 -10.24
C PRO A 147 -0.25 3.88 -10.44
N SER A 148 0.48 4.69 -9.68
CA SER A 148 0.61 6.13 -9.96
C SER A 148 1.40 6.38 -11.26
N ALA A 149 1.17 7.54 -11.88
CA ALA A 149 1.97 8.01 -13.00
C ALA A 149 3.47 8.00 -12.65
N GLY A 150 4.31 7.55 -13.59
CA GLY A 150 5.76 7.38 -13.36
C GLY A 150 6.09 6.31 -12.32
N CYS A 151 5.31 5.22 -12.22
CA CYS A 151 5.73 4.06 -11.44
C CYS A 151 6.87 3.30 -12.14
N CYS A 152 7.65 2.51 -11.40
CA CYS A 152 8.64 1.64 -12.03
C CYS A 152 7.96 0.46 -12.74
N ALA A 153 8.63 -0.11 -13.74
CA ALA A 153 8.10 -1.22 -14.52
C ALA A 153 7.74 -2.45 -13.65
N PHE A 154 8.36 -2.63 -12.47
CA PHE A 154 7.94 -3.67 -11.52
C PHE A 154 6.55 -3.41 -10.92
N CYS A 155 6.23 -2.15 -10.57
CA CYS A 155 4.90 -1.77 -10.10
C CYS A 155 3.87 -1.96 -11.20
N ALA A 156 4.19 -1.51 -12.41
CA ALA A 156 3.30 -1.65 -13.56
C ALA A 156 3.02 -3.12 -13.91
N MET A 157 4.05 -3.96 -13.88
CA MET A 157 3.94 -5.41 -14.06
C MET A 157 3.08 -6.08 -12.96
N LEU A 158 3.17 -5.64 -11.70
CA LEU A 158 2.30 -6.18 -10.65
C LEU A 158 0.85 -5.74 -10.84
N ALA A 159 0.64 -4.50 -11.28
CA ALA A 159 -0.68 -3.96 -11.54
C ALA A 159 -1.37 -4.65 -12.71
N SER A 160 -0.63 -5.00 -13.77
CA SER A 160 -1.18 -5.56 -15.02
C SER A 160 -1.83 -6.93 -14.88
N ARG A 161 -1.74 -7.56 -13.70
CA ARG A 161 -2.36 -8.86 -13.40
C ARG A 161 -3.89 -8.78 -13.26
N GLY A 162 -4.48 -7.60 -13.32
CA GLY A 162 -5.92 -7.41 -13.12
C GLY A 162 -6.33 -7.64 -11.66
N ALA A 163 -7.58 -8.07 -11.46
CA ALA A 163 -8.17 -8.37 -10.16
C ALA A 163 -7.65 -9.68 -9.52
N ALA A 164 -6.32 -9.87 -9.50
CA ALA A 164 -5.67 -11.11 -9.11
C ALA A 164 -5.55 -11.33 -7.59
N TYR A 165 -5.97 -10.37 -6.78
CA TYR A 165 -5.81 -10.39 -5.33
C TYR A 165 -7.17 -10.67 -4.65
N GLY A 166 -7.21 -11.65 -3.75
CA GLY A 166 -8.44 -12.04 -3.06
C GLY A 166 -8.81 -11.18 -1.85
N SER A 167 -7.91 -10.28 -1.43
CA SER A 167 -8.18 -9.28 -0.39
C SER A 167 -7.38 -8.01 -0.65
N TYR A 168 -7.84 -6.89 -0.09
CA TYR A 168 -7.15 -5.61 -0.15
C TYR A 168 -5.72 -5.70 0.42
N GLU A 169 -5.56 -6.38 1.57
CA GLU A 169 -4.28 -6.58 2.23
C GLU A 169 -3.34 -7.36 1.33
N SER A 170 -3.83 -8.42 0.67
CA SER A 170 -3.00 -9.21 -0.24
C SER A 170 -2.54 -8.41 -1.46
N ALA A 171 -3.31 -7.40 -1.86
CA ALA A 171 -2.92 -6.44 -2.89
C ALA A 171 -1.93 -5.40 -2.37
N LYS A 172 -1.97 -5.00 -1.09
CA LYS A 172 -1.16 -3.88 -0.56
C LYS A 172 0.13 -4.31 0.15
N THR A 173 0.09 -5.38 0.94
CA THR A 173 1.19 -5.81 1.82
C THR A 173 1.52 -7.30 1.69
N VAL A 174 2.66 -7.69 2.23
CA VAL A 174 3.08 -9.09 2.31
C VAL A 174 2.13 -9.84 3.25
N VAL A 175 1.26 -10.65 2.65
CA VAL A 175 0.44 -11.62 3.37
C VAL A 175 1.08 -13.01 3.38
N GLY A 176 0.82 -13.77 4.43
CA GLY A 176 1.33 -15.13 4.59
C GLY A 176 0.36 -16.20 4.14
N ARG A 177 0.82 -17.45 4.12
CA ARG A 177 -0.06 -18.63 4.04
C ARG A 177 0.09 -19.48 5.29
N GLY A 178 -0.99 -20.14 5.67
CA GLY A 178 -1.06 -21.02 6.83
C GLY A 178 -2.31 -20.73 7.66
N THR A 179 -2.48 -21.52 8.72
CA THR A 179 -3.57 -21.32 9.69
C THR A 179 -3.01 -20.56 10.88
N GLU A 180 -3.79 -19.64 11.44
CA GLU A 180 -3.45 -19.04 12.72
C GLU A 180 -3.40 -20.13 13.80
N ILE A 181 -2.40 -20.07 14.67
CA ILE A 181 -2.22 -21.07 15.72
C ILE A 181 -2.31 -20.35 17.05
N PRO A 182 -3.18 -20.79 17.96
CA PRO A 182 -3.24 -20.25 19.31
C PRO A 182 -1.85 -20.26 19.95
N LYS A 183 -1.50 -19.21 20.71
CA LYS A 183 -0.24 -19.16 21.47
C LYS A 183 -0.28 -20.14 22.65
N VAL A 184 -0.25 -21.44 22.34
CA VAL A 184 -0.13 -22.53 23.31
C VAL A 184 1.30 -23.07 23.34
N ARG A 185 1.69 -23.69 24.45
CA ARG A 185 3.02 -24.29 24.59
C ARG A 185 3.25 -25.29 23.46
N ARG A 186 4.34 -25.09 22.70
CA ARG A 186 4.67 -25.92 21.55
C ARG A 186 4.79 -27.40 21.97
N ARG A 187 3.87 -28.23 21.50
CA ARG A 187 4.02 -29.69 21.47
C ARG A 187 4.50 -30.09 20.06
N GLY A 188 5.32 -31.13 19.98
CA GLY A 188 5.80 -31.64 18.69
C GLY A 188 4.64 -31.91 17.72
N GLY A 189 4.81 -31.53 16.46
CA GLY A 189 3.78 -31.72 15.40
C GLY A 189 2.86 -30.52 15.14
N GLN A 190 2.99 -29.41 15.85
CA GLN A 190 2.19 -28.21 15.55
C GLN A 190 2.60 -27.54 14.24
N ALA A 191 1.59 -27.01 13.52
CA ALA A 191 1.80 -26.20 12.32
C ALA A 191 2.69 -24.97 12.60
N LYS A 192 3.23 -24.36 11.56
CA LYS A 192 4.23 -23.27 11.69
C LYS A 192 3.64 -21.85 11.70
N GLY A 193 2.32 -21.74 11.84
CA GLY A 193 1.55 -20.50 11.77
C GLY A 193 1.47 -19.94 10.35
N ILE A 194 0.84 -18.77 10.22
CA ILE A 194 0.88 -17.97 8.99
C ILE A 194 2.33 -17.53 8.74
N ARG A 195 2.89 -17.90 7.57
CA ARG A 195 4.26 -17.49 7.19
C ARG A 195 4.27 -16.72 5.87
N PRO A 196 5.05 -15.63 5.79
CA PRO A 196 5.27 -14.92 4.54
C PRO A 196 6.05 -15.81 3.56
N ARG A 197 5.90 -15.55 2.26
CA ARG A 197 6.80 -16.13 1.25
C ARG A 197 8.05 -15.28 1.15
N GLY A 198 9.21 -15.91 1.31
CA GLY A 198 10.51 -15.23 1.24
C GLY A 198 10.96 -14.65 2.59
N SER A 199 11.81 -13.62 2.53
CA SER A 199 12.48 -13.03 3.69
C SER A 199 11.79 -11.80 4.30
N ARG A 200 10.70 -11.30 3.67
CA ARG A 200 9.94 -10.14 4.15
C ARG A 200 9.02 -10.53 5.30
N ARG A 201 8.73 -9.57 6.18
CA ARG A 201 7.82 -9.77 7.32
C ARG A 201 6.37 -9.61 6.85
N LEU A 202 5.44 -10.19 7.60
CA LEU A 202 4.01 -9.97 7.37
C LEU A 202 3.69 -8.49 7.58
N GLY A 203 2.85 -7.92 6.72
CA GLY A 203 2.49 -6.50 6.75
C GLY A 203 3.52 -5.57 6.10
N ASP A 204 4.74 -6.05 5.76
CA ASP A 204 5.69 -5.24 5.00
C ASP A 204 5.08 -4.85 3.65
N SER A 205 5.35 -3.62 3.19
CA SER A 205 5.12 -3.27 1.80
C SER A 205 5.95 -4.19 0.88
N PHE A 206 5.44 -4.46 -0.32
CA PHE A 206 6.12 -5.36 -1.27
C PHE A 206 7.50 -4.85 -1.71
N HIS A 207 7.70 -3.54 -1.70
CA HIS A 207 8.99 -2.89 -1.96
C HIS A 207 8.99 -1.48 -1.36
N ASP A 208 10.17 -0.87 -1.33
CA ASP A 208 10.34 0.49 -0.83
C ASP A 208 9.72 1.47 -1.86
N TYR A 209 8.95 2.45 -1.39
CA TYR A 209 8.24 3.45 -2.22
C TYR A 209 7.12 2.93 -3.14
N CYS A 210 6.36 1.92 -2.71
CA CYS A 210 5.13 1.54 -3.42
C CYS A 210 4.10 2.69 -3.40
N ARG A 211 3.75 3.21 -4.58
CA ARG A 211 2.75 4.26 -4.77
C ARG A 211 1.49 3.75 -5.46
N CYS A 212 1.22 2.45 -5.39
CA CYS A 212 0.01 1.88 -5.99
C CYS A 212 -1.20 2.16 -5.09
N THR A 213 -2.31 2.54 -5.70
CA THR A 213 -3.65 2.45 -5.10
C THR A 213 -4.17 1.04 -5.33
N VAL A 214 -4.98 0.51 -4.42
CA VAL A 214 -5.70 -0.75 -4.60
C VAL A 214 -7.17 -0.42 -4.79
N VAL A 215 -7.80 -1.02 -5.80
CA VAL A 215 -9.22 -0.84 -6.10
C VAL A 215 -9.94 -2.19 -6.05
N ALA A 216 -11.16 -2.17 -5.55
CA ALA A 216 -12.06 -3.31 -5.64
C ALA A 216 -12.59 -3.43 -7.08
N VAL A 217 -12.61 -4.66 -7.59
CA VAL A 217 -13.01 -4.97 -8.95
C VAL A 217 -13.97 -6.15 -8.90
N HIS A 218 -15.17 -5.94 -9.39
CA HIS A 218 -16.22 -6.95 -9.43
C HIS A 218 -15.92 -8.02 -10.48
N GLU A 219 -16.47 -9.22 -10.30
CA GLU A 219 -16.25 -10.34 -11.19
C GLU A 219 -16.49 -9.99 -12.67
N GLY A 220 -15.55 -10.37 -13.53
CA GLY A 220 -15.60 -10.07 -14.96
C GLY A 220 -15.18 -8.64 -15.33
N ASN A 221 -14.79 -7.79 -14.38
CA ASN A 221 -14.28 -6.45 -14.65
C ASN A 221 -12.76 -6.36 -14.44
N SER A 222 -12.16 -5.33 -15.02
CA SER A 222 -10.77 -4.94 -14.74
C SER A 222 -10.53 -3.48 -15.10
N PHE A 223 -9.52 -2.87 -14.47
CA PHE A 223 -9.03 -1.58 -14.90
C PHE A 223 -7.94 -1.75 -15.96
N LYS A 224 -8.09 -1.04 -17.08
CA LYS A 224 -7.11 -0.97 -18.15
C LYS A 224 -5.86 -0.30 -17.62
N LEU A 225 -4.78 -1.05 -17.62
CA LEU A 225 -3.46 -0.49 -17.44
C LEU A 225 -2.92 -0.16 -18.83
N GLU A 226 -3.49 0.93 -19.34
CA GLU A 226 -3.39 1.58 -20.65
C GLU A 226 -3.09 0.75 -21.89
N GLN A 227 -2.00 -0.01 -21.99
CA GLN A 227 -1.59 -0.84 -23.14
C GLN A 227 -0.16 -1.39 -22.97
N ASP A 228 0.56 -0.96 -21.94
CA ASP A 228 2.00 -1.19 -21.78
C ASP A 228 2.35 -2.33 -20.82
N ALA A 229 1.37 -3.11 -20.35
CA ALA A 229 1.63 -4.27 -19.49
C ALA A 229 2.72 -5.17 -20.07
N ASP A 230 2.59 -5.52 -21.35
CA ASP A 230 3.55 -6.34 -22.07
C ASP A 230 4.91 -5.64 -22.21
N ARG A 231 4.92 -4.33 -22.50
CA ARG A 231 6.14 -3.51 -22.51
C ARG A 231 6.87 -3.54 -21.16
N TYR A 232 6.14 -3.48 -20.04
CA TYR A 232 6.72 -3.53 -18.71
C TYR A 232 7.21 -4.92 -18.32
N TYR A 233 6.52 -5.97 -18.76
CA TYR A 233 7.00 -7.35 -18.64
C TYR A 233 8.28 -7.56 -19.45
N GLU A 234 8.32 -7.05 -20.68
CA GLU A 234 9.47 -7.10 -21.57
C GLU A 234 10.66 -6.34 -20.97
N GLN A 235 10.48 -5.09 -20.54
CA GLN A 235 11.51 -4.29 -19.86
C GLN A 235 12.05 -4.98 -18.60
N TYR A 236 11.18 -5.57 -17.77
CA TYR A 236 11.63 -6.35 -16.60
C TYR A 236 12.47 -7.56 -17.03
N SER A 237 12.01 -8.30 -18.05
CA SER A 237 12.71 -9.47 -18.59
C SER A 237 14.07 -9.10 -19.20
N GLU A 238 14.14 -8.02 -19.96
CA GLU A 238 15.37 -7.48 -20.53
C GLU A 238 16.34 -7.00 -19.46
N SER A 239 15.88 -6.19 -18.50
CA SER A 239 16.72 -5.76 -17.37
C SER A 239 17.20 -6.97 -16.54
N ALA A 240 16.36 -7.99 -16.34
CA ALA A 240 16.75 -9.22 -15.66
C ALA A 240 17.79 -10.03 -16.44
N LYS A 241 17.68 -10.08 -17.77
CA LYS A 241 18.68 -10.69 -18.66
C LYS A 241 19.98 -9.93 -18.60
N LYS A 242 19.98 -8.60 -18.82
CA LYS A 242 21.17 -7.72 -18.74
C LYS A 242 21.92 -7.87 -17.43
N VAL A 243 21.20 -7.88 -16.30
CA VAL A 243 21.85 -8.06 -14.98
C VAL A 243 22.38 -9.48 -14.79
N SER A 244 21.80 -10.47 -15.48
CA SER A 244 22.27 -11.85 -15.46
C SER A 244 23.35 -12.14 -16.50
N GLU A 245 23.56 -11.27 -17.49
CA GLU A 245 24.63 -11.41 -18.48
C GLU A 245 25.99 -11.35 -17.77
N GLY A 246 26.84 -12.34 -18.05
CA GLY A 246 28.11 -12.50 -17.35
C GLY A 246 28.00 -13.06 -15.92
N GLN A 247 26.82 -13.51 -15.49
CA GLN A 247 26.64 -14.24 -14.23
C GLN A 247 26.38 -15.73 -14.46
N GLU A 248 27.08 -16.59 -13.71
CA GLU A 248 26.87 -18.03 -13.71
C GLU A 248 26.12 -18.48 -12.45
N TRP A 249 25.13 -19.36 -12.60
CA TRP A 249 24.44 -19.97 -11.47
C TRP A 249 25.16 -21.22 -11.00
N ILE A 250 25.71 -21.17 -9.79
CA ILE A 250 26.27 -22.34 -9.12
C ILE A 250 25.16 -22.97 -8.27
N PRO A 251 24.70 -24.20 -8.58
CA PRO A 251 23.71 -24.88 -7.77
C PRO A 251 24.25 -25.19 -6.36
N GLY A 252 23.35 -25.22 -5.39
CA GLY A 252 23.71 -25.61 -4.03
C GLY A 252 23.96 -27.11 -3.94
N GLU A 253 24.90 -27.48 -3.09
CA GLU A 253 25.24 -28.87 -2.81
C GLU A 253 24.11 -29.58 -2.06
N ARG A 254 24.08 -30.90 -2.23
CA ARG A 254 23.16 -31.80 -1.54
C ARG A 254 23.97 -32.91 -0.87
N ASP A 255 23.51 -33.37 0.29
CA ASP A 255 24.05 -34.56 0.92
C ASP A 255 23.57 -35.85 0.22
N ALA A 256 24.07 -36.99 0.69
CA ALA A 256 23.73 -38.31 0.15
C ALA A 256 22.23 -38.65 0.26
N ASP A 257 21.52 -38.01 1.19
CA ASP A 257 20.09 -38.16 1.41
C ASP A 257 19.26 -37.17 0.56
N GLY A 258 19.92 -36.34 -0.26
CA GLY A 258 19.29 -35.37 -1.14
C GLY A 258 18.88 -34.07 -0.46
N ASN A 259 19.20 -33.85 0.82
CA ASN A 259 18.93 -32.60 1.51
C ASN A 259 19.93 -31.54 1.06
N ARG A 260 19.44 -30.30 0.89
CA ARG A 260 20.30 -29.17 0.51
C ARG A 260 21.20 -28.76 1.67
N THR A 261 22.50 -28.90 1.50
CA THR A 261 23.53 -28.49 2.48
C THR A 261 23.95 -27.04 2.27
N THR A 262 23.94 -26.56 1.02
CA THR A 262 24.20 -25.16 0.69
C THR A 262 23.10 -24.55 -0.20
N LYS A 263 23.05 -23.22 -0.26
CA LYS A 263 22.17 -22.52 -1.20
C LYS A 263 22.94 -22.28 -2.50
N GLY A 264 22.25 -22.46 -3.63
CA GLY A 264 22.80 -22.03 -4.92
C GLY A 264 22.99 -20.51 -4.94
N ARG A 265 23.94 -20.06 -5.75
CA ARG A 265 24.40 -18.68 -5.78
C ARG A 265 24.76 -18.24 -7.19
N TRP A 266 24.58 -16.96 -7.48
CA TRP A 266 25.08 -16.34 -8.71
C TRP A 266 26.51 -15.86 -8.48
N VAL A 267 27.41 -16.12 -9.42
CA VAL A 267 28.77 -15.55 -9.45
C VAL A 267 28.92 -14.67 -10.68
N ASP A 268 29.54 -13.51 -10.55
CA ASP A 268 29.88 -12.66 -11.69
C ASP A 268 31.18 -13.11 -12.38
N ALA A 269 31.53 -12.46 -13.49
CA ALA A 269 32.76 -12.73 -14.24
C ALA A 269 34.05 -12.56 -13.42
N ASP A 270 34.02 -11.79 -12.33
CA ASP A 270 35.12 -11.62 -11.39
C ASP A 270 35.15 -12.71 -10.29
N GLY A 271 34.24 -13.70 -10.36
CA GLY A 271 34.10 -14.79 -9.40
C GLY A 271 33.44 -14.39 -8.07
N LYS A 272 32.89 -13.18 -7.95
CA LYS A 272 32.25 -12.71 -6.71
C LYS A 272 30.81 -13.21 -6.65
N THR A 273 30.45 -13.75 -5.48
CA THR A 273 29.07 -14.16 -5.21
C THR A 273 28.17 -12.94 -5.08
N ARG A 274 27.10 -12.91 -5.85
CA ARG A 274 26.04 -11.92 -5.75
C ARG A 274 24.85 -12.52 -5.02
N SER A 275 24.38 -11.81 -4.00
CA SER A 275 23.17 -12.19 -3.30
C SER A 275 21.92 -11.94 -4.16
N ASP A 276 20.87 -12.73 -3.95
CA ASP A 276 19.56 -12.50 -4.59
C ASP A 276 19.03 -11.08 -4.34
N LYS A 277 19.41 -10.45 -3.23
CA LYS A 277 19.04 -9.08 -2.88
C LYS A 277 19.74 -8.07 -3.80
N GLU A 278 21.05 -8.19 -3.97
CA GLU A 278 21.83 -7.30 -4.84
C GLU A 278 21.39 -7.41 -6.29
N LYS A 279 21.14 -8.64 -6.77
CA LYS A 279 20.66 -8.89 -8.12
C LYS A 279 19.31 -8.18 -8.38
N LYS A 280 18.35 -8.31 -7.44
CA LYS A 280 17.07 -7.60 -7.53
C LYS A 280 17.23 -6.08 -7.53
N GLN A 281 18.14 -5.54 -6.72
CA GLN A 281 18.41 -4.10 -6.69
C GLN A 281 19.02 -3.61 -8.00
N GLN A 282 19.92 -4.39 -8.62
CA GLN A 282 20.48 -4.07 -9.93
C GLN A 282 19.42 -4.08 -11.04
N ILE A 283 18.51 -5.06 -11.03
CA ILE A 283 17.39 -5.12 -11.98
C ILE A 283 16.53 -3.86 -11.82
N LEU A 284 16.14 -3.52 -10.59
CA LEU A 284 15.34 -2.33 -10.33
C LEU A 284 16.08 -1.04 -10.70
N ALA A 285 17.40 -0.95 -10.48
CA ALA A 285 18.22 0.19 -10.87
C ALA A 285 18.32 0.33 -12.40
N SER A 286 18.52 -0.78 -13.12
CA SER A 286 18.48 -0.82 -14.59
C SER A 286 17.15 -0.29 -15.11
N MET A 287 16.03 -0.81 -14.58
CA MET A 287 14.69 -0.37 -14.97
C MET A 287 14.44 1.11 -14.67
N ARG A 288 14.91 1.63 -13.54
CA ARG A 288 14.79 3.06 -13.20
C ARG A 288 15.55 3.94 -14.19
N SER A 289 16.78 3.54 -14.54
CA SER A 289 17.60 4.25 -15.52
C SER A 289 16.94 4.28 -16.90
N GLU A 290 16.38 3.16 -17.36
CA GLU A 290 15.72 3.05 -18.66
C GLU A 290 14.44 3.89 -18.75
N LEU A 291 13.74 4.05 -17.63
CA LEU A 291 12.52 4.86 -17.53
C LEU A 291 12.79 6.34 -17.23
N GLY A 292 14.05 6.77 -17.17
CA GLY A 292 14.44 8.16 -16.87
C GLY A 292 14.10 8.61 -15.44
N MET A 293 13.84 7.65 -14.53
CA MET A 293 13.53 7.94 -13.13
C MET A 293 14.83 7.89 -12.31
N ARG A 294 15.21 9.02 -11.72
CA ARG A 294 16.33 9.11 -10.77
C ARG A 294 15.86 8.82 -9.35
#